data_AF-M4AAD8-F1
#
_entry.id   AF-M4AAD8-F1
#
_cell.length_a   1.000
_cell.length_b   1.000
_cell.length_c   1.000
_cell.angle_alpha   90.00
_cell.angle_beta   90.00
_cell.angle_gamma   90.00
#
_symmetry.space_group_name_H-M   'P 1'
#
loop_
_entity.id
_entity.type
_entity.pdbx_description
1 polymer ?
#
loop_
_entity_poly.entity_id
_entity_poly.type
_entity_poly.pdbx_seq_one_letter_code
_entity_poly.pdbx_strand_id
1 'polypeptide(L)'
;ESSWTELVKSHTKQRHQQAALWEFVQTELIYINKLKIIKDLVIAALVHLHQYDVLQEVKPNQLFSNLPSILQAHQLFWQEVVYPMLQEVRRTGKPFDPMRLEAGCLQFHERFLAYHHYCWEEENNLEFTRKQMESNPHFLAFVQWVEKHPQGERMRLGDMQAKPHQRITKYPLLLKAVLKETQEPHVQRALRAMLTSVNSFLESINDFMQYKDEQLALYISAQRIEGYEVEGINEEIDKVKRYEATRNVYLFTHNVLQTEVVALLFSDVLLLTKVQKKAERLKVVRPPLALDRMNCVPLKDGSGPSRNHESFVSRFPQTH
;
A
#
# COMPACT_ATOMS: atom_id res chain seq x y z
N GLU A 1 4.88 -32.45 8.40
CA GLU A 1 6.24 -32.89 8.06
C GLU A 1 7.21 -31.86 8.62
N SER A 2 8.29 -32.28 9.26
CA SER A 2 9.22 -31.35 9.92
C SER A 2 10.37 -30.90 9.02
N SER A 3 10.66 -31.68 7.97
CA SER A 3 11.74 -31.42 7.01
C SER A 3 11.40 -31.97 5.62
N TRP A 4 11.91 -31.33 4.57
CA TRP A 4 11.81 -31.83 3.19
C TRP A 4 12.49 -33.19 2.99
N THR A 5 13.46 -33.55 3.84
CA THR A 5 14.16 -34.84 3.80
C THR A 5 13.26 -36.02 4.14
N GLU A 6 12.09 -35.77 4.76
CA GLU A 6 11.05 -36.79 4.98
C GLU A 6 10.30 -37.12 3.67
N LEU A 7 10.33 -36.21 2.70
CA LEU A 7 9.54 -36.30 1.46
C LEU A 7 10.40 -36.72 0.26
N VAL A 8 11.61 -36.18 0.15
CA VAL A 8 12.50 -36.41 -1.00
C VAL A 8 13.32 -37.68 -0.75
N LYS A 9 13.13 -38.69 -1.61
CA LYS A 9 13.73 -40.03 -1.43
C LYS A 9 15.19 -40.12 -1.83
N SER A 10 15.72 -39.18 -2.61
CA SER A 10 17.10 -39.18 -3.09
C SER A 10 17.95 -38.15 -2.34
N HIS A 11 19.18 -38.51 -1.96
CA HIS A 11 20.20 -37.55 -1.55
C HIS A 11 20.61 -36.69 -2.75
N THR A 12 19.95 -35.55 -2.93
CA THR A 12 20.23 -34.64 -4.03
C THR A 12 21.48 -33.81 -3.76
N LYS A 13 22.27 -33.56 -4.81
CA LYS A 13 23.35 -32.56 -4.80
C LYS A 13 22.84 -31.13 -4.56
N GLN A 14 21.52 -30.92 -4.64
CA GLN A 14 20.83 -29.63 -4.49
C GLN A 14 20.24 -29.43 -3.09
N ARG A 15 20.90 -29.95 -2.04
CA ARG A 15 20.39 -29.92 -0.65
C ARG A 15 19.99 -28.51 -0.18
N HIS A 16 20.78 -27.50 -0.54
CA HIS A 16 20.54 -26.12 -0.14
C HIS A 16 19.35 -25.48 -0.87
N GLN A 17 19.19 -25.74 -2.18
CA GLN A 17 18.03 -25.29 -2.95
C GLN A 17 16.73 -25.91 -2.41
N GLN A 18 16.76 -27.20 -2.07
CA GLN A 18 15.60 -27.89 -1.50
C GLN A 18 15.22 -27.34 -0.12
N ALA A 19 16.22 -26.99 0.72
CA ALA A 19 15.97 -26.32 1.98
C ALA A 19 15.33 -24.93 1.79
N ALA A 20 15.78 -24.14 0.81
CA ALA A 20 15.21 -22.83 0.51
C ALA A 20 13.76 -22.92 -0.02
N LEU A 21 13.46 -23.88 -0.89
CA LEU A 21 12.09 -24.14 -1.36
C LEU A 21 11.20 -24.64 -0.23
N TRP A 22 11.72 -25.51 0.64
CA TRP A 22 10.98 -25.97 1.81
C TRP A 22 10.67 -24.83 2.77
N GLU A 23 11.62 -23.92 3.01
CA GLU A 23 11.40 -22.72 3.81
C GLU A 23 10.28 -21.87 3.20
N PHE A 24 10.26 -21.68 1.87
CA PHE A 24 9.16 -20.98 1.19
C PHE A 24 7.80 -21.60 1.52
N VAL A 25 7.67 -22.92 1.32
CA VAL A 25 6.43 -23.68 1.56
C VAL A 25 6.03 -23.60 3.03
N GLN A 26 6.94 -23.91 3.94
CA GLN A 26 6.65 -23.98 5.37
C GLN A 26 6.26 -22.62 5.93
N THR A 27 7.00 -21.56 5.56
CA THR A 27 6.71 -20.21 6.03
C THR A 27 5.39 -19.66 5.47
N GLU A 28 4.97 -20.07 4.26
CA GLU A 28 3.65 -19.73 3.71
C GLU A 28 2.53 -20.33 4.56
N LEU A 29 2.62 -21.63 4.87
CA LEU A 29 1.62 -22.31 5.69
C LEU A 29 1.54 -21.71 7.10
N ILE A 30 2.70 -21.46 7.73
CA ILE A 30 2.76 -20.84 9.05
C ILE A 30 2.08 -19.48 9.01
N TYR A 31 2.39 -18.65 8.00
CA TYR A 31 1.80 -17.33 7.86
C TYR A 31 0.27 -17.38 7.67
N ILE A 32 -0.24 -18.27 6.81
CA ILE A 32 -1.68 -18.49 6.64
C ILE A 32 -2.33 -18.86 7.98
N ASN A 33 -1.72 -19.76 8.75
CA ASN A 33 -2.24 -20.15 10.06
C ASN A 33 -2.25 -18.96 11.04
N LYS A 34 -1.23 -18.09 11.02
CA LYS A 34 -1.25 -16.85 11.82
C LYS A 34 -2.41 -15.94 11.45
N LEU A 35 -2.65 -15.73 10.16
CA LEU A 35 -3.78 -14.93 9.71
C LEU A 35 -5.13 -15.53 10.10
N LYS A 36 -5.26 -16.87 10.04
CA LYS A 36 -6.47 -17.57 10.51
C LYS A 36 -6.68 -17.38 12.00
N ILE A 37 -5.63 -17.45 12.82
CA ILE A 37 -5.74 -17.13 14.25
C ILE A 37 -6.24 -15.70 14.44
N ILE A 38 -5.68 -14.71 13.75
CA ILE A 38 -6.12 -13.31 13.88
C ILE A 38 -7.61 -13.18 13.53
N LYS A 39 -8.03 -13.79 12.41
CA LYS A 39 -9.43 -13.76 11.96
C LYS A 39 -10.37 -14.50 12.93
N ASP A 40 -10.06 -15.75 13.23
CA ASP A 40 -10.97 -16.69 13.89
C ASP A 40 -10.95 -16.53 15.42
N LEU A 41 -9.92 -15.89 15.98
CA LEU A 41 -9.85 -15.53 17.40
C LEU A 41 -10.18 -14.05 17.61
N VAL A 42 -9.39 -13.13 17.07
CA VAL A 42 -9.44 -11.71 17.47
C VAL A 42 -10.63 -11.01 16.82
N ILE A 43 -10.73 -11.09 15.49
CA ILE A 43 -11.83 -10.46 14.75
C ILE A 43 -13.16 -11.11 15.14
N ALA A 44 -13.21 -12.44 15.22
CA ALA A 44 -14.42 -13.16 15.62
C ALA A 44 -14.86 -12.82 17.06
N ALA A 45 -13.94 -12.75 18.02
CA ALA A 45 -14.27 -12.39 19.40
C ALA A 45 -14.78 -10.95 19.50
N LEU A 46 -14.16 -10.00 18.78
CA LEU A 46 -14.62 -8.62 18.74
C LEU A 46 -16.04 -8.52 18.15
N VAL A 47 -16.30 -9.19 17.02
CA VAL A 47 -17.64 -9.25 16.41
C VAL A 47 -18.66 -9.90 17.36
N HIS A 48 -18.25 -10.91 18.13
CA HIS A 48 -19.12 -11.52 19.13
C HIS A 48 -19.46 -10.56 20.28
N LEU A 49 -18.47 -9.82 20.80
CA LEU A 49 -18.71 -8.78 21.80
C LEU A 49 -19.68 -7.71 21.30
N HIS A 50 -19.60 -7.38 20.00
CA HIS A 50 -20.53 -6.42 19.41
C HIS A 50 -21.99 -6.90 19.44
N GLN A 51 -22.27 -8.20 19.51
CA GLN A 51 -23.65 -8.70 19.61
C GLN A 51 -24.29 -8.40 20.97
N TYR A 52 -23.48 -8.03 21.96
CA TYR A 52 -23.90 -7.67 23.33
C TYR A 52 -23.66 -6.19 23.64
N ASP A 53 -23.55 -5.33 22.61
CA ASP A 53 -23.32 -3.89 22.76
C ASP A 53 -22.00 -3.52 23.47
N VAL A 54 -21.00 -4.42 23.45
CA VAL A 54 -19.68 -4.20 24.02
C VAL A 54 -18.66 -3.85 22.93
N LEU A 55 -17.83 -2.83 23.14
CA LEU A 55 -16.76 -2.36 22.24
C LEU A 55 -17.21 -1.90 20.83
N GLN A 56 -18.44 -1.41 20.68
CA GLN A 56 -19.00 -0.94 19.39
C GLN A 56 -18.15 0.11 18.68
N GLU A 57 -17.42 0.91 19.44
CA GLU A 57 -16.52 1.95 18.98
C GLU A 57 -15.25 1.41 18.31
N VAL A 58 -14.92 0.13 18.52
CA VAL A 58 -13.74 -0.53 17.96
C VAL A 58 -14.17 -1.47 16.82
N LYS A 59 -14.08 -1.00 15.58
CA LYS A 59 -14.45 -1.85 14.43
C LYS A 59 -13.28 -2.74 13.99
N PRO A 60 -13.53 -4.00 13.56
CA PRO A 60 -12.45 -4.89 13.10
C PRO A 60 -11.56 -4.32 11.99
N ASN A 61 -12.13 -3.55 11.05
CA ASN A 61 -11.38 -2.91 9.98
C ASN A 61 -10.48 -1.76 10.46
N GLN A 62 -10.78 -1.13 11.60
CA GLN A 62 -9.91 -0.11 12.20
C GLN A 62 -8.71 -0.74 12.94
N LEU A 63 -8.77 -2.03 13.26
CA LEU A 63 -7.63 -2.78 13.83
C LEU A 63 -6.83 -3.48 12.73
N PHE A 64 -7.50 -4.14 11.79
CA PHE A 64 -6.87 -5.06 10.84
C PHE A 64 -7.17 -4.74 9.36
N SER A 65 -7.72 -3.56 9.05
CA SER A 65 -7.99 -3.12 7.68
C SER A 65 -8.77 -4.19 6.90
N ASN A 66 -8.26 -4.58 5.73
CA ASN A 66 -8.78 -5.64 4.86
C ASN A 66 -8.06 -7.00 5.05
N LEU A 67 -7.58 -7.33 6.26
CA LEU A 67 -6.92 -8.61 6.56
C LEU A 67 -7.66 -9.86 6.04
N PRO A 68 -9.01 -9.97 6.07
CA PRO A 68 -9.69 -11.11 5.48
C PRO A 68 -9.40 -11.30 3.98
N SER A 69 -9.26 -10.21 3.22
CA SER A 69 -8.88 -10.23 1.81
C SER A 69 -7.42 -10.67 1.62
N ILE A 70 -6.53 -10.24 2.51
CA ILE A 70 -5.13 -10.72 2.54
C ILE A 70 -5.10 -12.24 2.77
N LEU A 71 -5.81 -12.74 3.79
CA LEU A 71 -5.90 -14.16 4.08
C LEU A 71 -6.43 -14.94 2.85
N GLN A 72 -7.47 -14.43 2.19
CA GLN A 72 -8.01 -15.06 0.99
C GLN A 72 -6.97 -15.15 -0.14
N ALA A 73 -6.23 -14.06 -0.41
CA ALA A 73 -5.17 -14.05 -1.42
C ALA A 73 -4.11 -15.13 -1.17
N HIS A 74 -3.66 -15.27 0.09
CA HIS A 74 -2.69 -16.30 0.47
C HIS A 74 -3.26 -17.72 0.42
N GLN A 75 -4.53 -17.91 0.78
CA GLN A 75 -5.19 -19.21 0.64
C GLN A 75 -5.28 -19.64 -0.83
N LEU A 76 -5.60 -18.71 -1.74
CA LEU A 76 -5.61 -18.98 -3.18
C LEU A 76 -4.20 -19.28 -3.71
N PHE A 77 -3.20 -18.47 -3.32
CA PHE A 77 -1.80 -18.74 -3.68
C PHE A 77 -1.34 -20.11 -3.19
N TRP A 78 -1.71 -20.49 -1.97
CA TRP A 78 -1.43 -21.83 -1.45
C TRP A 78 -2.11 -22.92 -2.28
N GLN A 79 -3.41 -22.81 -2.54
CA GLN A 79 -4.19 -23.82 -3.25
C GLN A 79 -3.75 -24.00 -4.70
N GLU A 80 -3.41 -22.92 -5.39
CA GLU A 80 -3.12 -22.93 -6.82
C GLU A 80 -1.63 -23.19 -7.15
N VAL A 81 -0.71 -22.83 -6.24
CA VAL A 81 0.72 -22.82 -6.53
C VAL A 81 1.50 -23.71 -5.57
N VAL A 82 1.43 -23.43 -4.27
CA VAL A 82 2.29 -24.05 -3.26
C VAL A 82 1.89 -25.49 -2.97
N TYR A 83 0.59 -25.75 -2.81
CA TYR A 83 0.06 -27.07 -2.50
C TYR A 83 0.24 -28.06 -3.65
N PRO A 84 -0.02 -27.73 -4.93
CA PRO A 84 0.26 -28.64 -6.04
C PRO A 84 1.74 -29.04 -6.14
N MET A 85 2.65 -28.09 -5.94
CA MET A 85 4.10 -28.36 -5.88
C MET A 85 4.43 -29.35 -4.74
N LEU A 86 3.90 -29.12 -3.53
CA LEU A 86 4.09 -30.00 -2.39
C LEU A 86 3.48 -31.39 -2.60
N GLN A 87 2.29 -31.47 -3.21
CA GLN A 87 1.59 -32.71 -3.48
C GLN A 87 2.35 -33.57 -4.50
N GLU A 88 2.94 -32.96 -5.52
CA GLU A 88 3.78 -33.65 -6.49
C GLU A 88 5.00 -34.30 -5.84
N VAL A 89 5.69 -33.55 -4.96
CA VAL A 89 6.84 -34.07 -4.20
C VAL A 89 6.42 -35.21 -3.28
N ARG A 90 5.30 -35.08 -2.55
CA ARG A 90 4.75 -36.16 -1.71
C ARG A 90 4.44 -37.42 -2.51
N ARG A 91 3.85 -37.28 -3.70
CA ARG A 91 3.45 -38.41 -4.54
C ARG A 91 4.65 -39.12 -5.17
N THR A 92 5.61 -38.36 -5.66
CA THR A 92 6.71 -38.89 -6.49
C THR A 92 7.98 -39.16 -5.70
N GLY A 93 8.17 -38.48 -4.56
CA GLY A 93 9.43 -38.43 -3.83
C GLY A 93 10.55 -37.70 -4.59
N LYS A 94 10.24 -37.04 -5.70
CA LYS A 94 11.19 -36.22 -6.46
C LYS A 94 11.46 -34.89 -5.74
N PRO A 95 12.60 -34.24 -6.01
CA PRO A 95 12.91 -32.92 -5.45
C PRO A 95 11.87 -31.87 -5.88
N PHE A 96 11.69 -30.83 -5.06
CA PHE A 96 10.94 -29.63 -5.42
C PHE A 96 11.52 -29.00 -6.68
N ASP A 97 10.64 -28.64 -7.62
CA ASP A 97 10.99 -27.93 -8.84
C ASP A 97 10.66 -26.42 -8.68
N PRO A 98 11.67 -25.52 -8.69
CA PRO A 98 11.45 -24.08 -8.60
C PRO A 98 10.52 -23.51 -9.68
N MET A 99 10.45 -24.14 -10.86
CA MET A 99 9.62 -23.69 -11.97
C MET A 99 8.12 -23.74 -11.62
N ARG A 100 7.73 -24.56 -10.64
CA ARG A 100 6.34 -24.64 -10.16
C ARG A 100 5.85 -23.35 -9.52
N LEU A 101 6.76 -22.46 -9.09
CA LEU A 101 6.42 -21.14 -8.54
C LEU A 101 6.16 -20.08 -9.62
N GLU A 102 6.59 -20.32 -10.87
CA GLU A 102 6.65 -19.30 -11.92
C GLU A 102 5.30 -18.66 -12.21
N ALA A 103 4.27 -19.46 -12.48
CA ALA A 103 2.93 -18.96 -12.78
C ALA A 103 2.36 -18.10 -11.63
N GLY A 104 2.63 -18.49 -10.37
CA GLY A 104 2.20 -17.75 -9.20
C GLY A 104 2.95 -16.43 -9.01
N CYS A 105 4.27 -16.45 -9.15
CA CYS A 105 5.12 -15.28 -8.92
C CYS A 105 5.09 -14.27 -10.07
N LEU A 106 4.75 -14.69 -11.30
CA LEU A 106 4.55 -13.75 -12.42
C LEU A 106 3.20 -13.02 -12.34
N GLN A 107 2.21 -13.58 -11.62
CA GLN A 107 0.89 -12.97 -11.38
C GLN A 107 0.81 -12.28 -10.01
N PHE A 108 1.95 -11.80 -9.49
CA PHE A 108 2.02 -11.35 -8.10
C PHE A 108 1.18 -10.09 -7.87
N HIS A 109 1.11 -9.20 -8.86
CA HIS A 109 0.32 -7.97 -8.82
C HIS A 109 -1.17 -8.26 -8.66
N GLU A 110 -1.71 -9.16 -9.48
CA GLU A 110 -3.14 -9.50 -9.47
C GLU A 110 -3.51 -10.27 -8.19
N ARG A 111 -2.63 -11.18 -7.75
CA ARG A 111 -2.88 -12.04 -6.59
C ARG A 111 -2.88 -11.27 -5.29
N PHE A 112 -1.98 -10.30 -5.14
CA PHE A 112 -1.74 -9.63 -3.87
C PHE A 112 -2.17 -8.16 -3.85
N LEU A 113 -2.94 -7.68 -4.83
CA LEU A 113 -3.45 -6.30 -4.94
C LEU A 113 -4.05 -5.76 -3.62
N ALA A 114 -4.66 -6.62 -2.80
CA ALA A 114 -5.21 -6.26 -1.49
C ALA A 114 -4.18 -5.60 -0.54
N TYR A 115 -2.87 -5.84 -0.72
CA TYR A 115 -1.81 -5.23 0.07
C TYR A 115 -1.68 -3.72 -0.11
N HIS A 116 -2.07 -3.15 -1.25
CA HIS A 116 -2.08 -1.70 -1.44
C HIS A 116 -2.92 -1.00 -0.37
N HIS A 117 -4.13 -1.51 -0.15
CA HIS A 117 -5.04 -0.97 0.87
C HIS A 117 -4.55 -1.28 2.28
N TYR A 118 -4.02 -2.48 2.53
CA TYR A 118 -3.54 -2.86 3.86
C TYR A 118 -2.39 -1.97 4.32
N CYS A 119 -1.36 -1.81 3.47
CA CYS A 119 -0.18 -1.03 3.80
C CYS A 119 -0.49 0.47 3.92
N TRP A 120 -1.40 0.99 3.09
CA TRP A 120 -1.86 2.38 3.19
C TRP A 120 -2.56 2.68 4.53
N GLU A 121 -3.41 1.77 5.02
CA GLU A 121 -4.13 1.96 6.29
C GLU A 121 -3.32 1.57 7.53
N GLU A 122 -2.11 1.00 7.38
CA GLU A 122 -1.34 0.42 8.48
C GLU A 122 -1.07 1.45 9.59
N GLU A 123 -0.59 2.64 9.25
CA GLU A 123 -0.29 3.70 10.22
C GLU A 123 -1.55 4.18 10.95
N ASN A 124 -2.65 4.40 10.22
CA ASN A 124 -3.93 4.80 10.79
C ASN A 124 -4.45 3.78 11.80
N ASN A 125 -4.36 2.50 11.47
CA ASN A 125 -4.81 1.40 12.32
C ASN A 125 -3.95 1.26 13.58
N LEU A 126 -2.63 1.43 13.46
CA LEU A 126 -1.72 1.41 14.61
C LEU A 126 -1.99 2.57 15.56
N GLU A 127 -2.18 3.77 15.03
CA GLU A 127 -2.49 4.96 15.83
C GLU A 127 -3.86 4.86 16.50
N PHE A 128 -4.87 4.35 15.80
CA PHE A 128 -6.18 4.05 16.37
C PHE A 128 -6.06 3.04 17.52
N THR A 129 -5.31 1.95 17.31
CA THR A 129 -5.08 0.91 18.32
C THR A 129 -4.42 1.49 19.56
N ARG A 130 -3.36 2.30 19.38
CA ARG A 130 -2.66 2.98 20.48
C ARG A 130 -3.60 3.86 21.29
N LYS A 131 -4.39 4.71 20.62
CA LYS A 131 -5.38 5.58 21.28
C LYS A 131 -6.41 4.79 22.07
N GLN A 132 -6.93 3.69 21.51
CA GLN A 132 -7.88 2.84 22.22
C GLN A 132 -7.23 2.14 23.42
N MET A 133 -6.00 1.66 23.31
CA MET A 133 -5.30 1.05 24.45
C MET A 133 -5.06 2.02 25.61
N GLU A 134 -4.86 3.30 25.31
CA GLU A 134 -4.64 4.36 26.32
C GLU A 134 -5.94 4.86 26.95
N SER A 135 -7.01 5.01 26.16
CA SER A 135 -8.24 5.70 26.58
C SER A 135 -9.41 4.77 26.90
N ASN A 136 -9.35 3.50 26.51
CA ASN A 136 -10.45 2.55 26.63
C ASN A 136 -10.06 1.32 27.48
N PRO A 137 -10.42 1.30 28.78
CA PRO A 137 -10.10 0.18 29.68
C PRO A 137 -10.72 -1.15 29.24
N HIS A 138 -11.90 -1.14 28.61
CA HIS A 138 -12.54 -2.36 28.10
C HIS A 138 -11.76 -2.93 26.92
N PHE A 139 -11.29 -2.07 26.02
CA PHE A 139 -10.44 -2.51 24.91
C PHE A 139 -9.11 -3.04 25.42
N LEU A 140 -8.49 -2.38 26.40
CA LEU A 140 -7.25 -2.87 27.03
C LEU A 140 -7.44 -4.26 27.64
N ALA A 141 -8.56 -4.50 28.34
CA ALA A 141 -8.89 -5.82 28.90
C ALA A 141 -9.08 -6.87 27.80
N PHE A 142 -9.74 -6.52 26.70
CA PHE A 142 -9.89 -7.38 25.52
C PHE A 142 -8.53 -7.75 24.92
N VAL A 143 -7.63 -6.77 24.70
CA VAL A 143 -6.29 -7.03 24.17
C VAL A 143 -5.50 -7.95 25.10
N GLN A 144 -5.54 -7.71 26.42
CA GLN A 144 -4.88 -8.59 27.39
C GLN A 144 -5.44 -10.02 27.37
N TRP A 145 -6.75 -10.19 27.14
CA TRP A 145 -7.36 -11.50 26.99
C TRP A 145 -6.86 -12.19 25.71
N VAL A 146 -6.85 -11.48 24.57
CA VAL A 146 -6.36 -11.99 23.29
C VAL A 146 -4.90 -12.46 23.40
N GLU A 147 -4.03 -11.65 23.97
CA GLU A 147 -2.59 -11.94 24.06
C GLU A 147 -2.26 -13.09 25.03
N LYS A 148 -3.12 -13.34 26.01
CA LYS A 148 -3.02 -14.48 26.94
C LYS A 148 -3.73 -15.73 26.43
N HIS A 149 -4.51 -15.62 25.35
CA HIS A 149 -5.30 -16.73 24.85
C HIS A 149 -4.38 -17.86 24.33
N PRO A 150 -4.63 -19.14 24.67
CA PRO A 150 -3.75 -20.25 24.26
C PRO A 150 -3.56 -20.36 22.75
N GLN A 151 -4.59 -20.03 21.97
CA GLN A 151 -4.54 -20.04 20.50
C GLN A 151 -3.81 -18.82 19.90
N GLY A 152 -3.60 -17.75 20.67
CA GLY A 152 -2.94 -16.53 20.21
C GLY A 152 -1.43 -16.68 19.97
N GLU A 153 -0.86 -17.85 20.32
CA GLU A 153 0.56 -18.18 20.14
C GLU A 153 1.52 -17.11 20.68
N ARG A 154 1.12 -16.44 21.77
CA ARG A 154 1.86 -15.34 22.44
C ARG A 154 2.16 -14.14 21.54
N MET A 155 1.46 -13.97 20.41
CA MET A 155 1.59 -12.78 19.59
C MET A 155 0.93 -11.58 20.29
N ARG A 156 1.63 -10.45 20.34
CA ARG A 156 1.02 -9.17 20.75
C ARG A 156 0.10 -8.65 19.65
N LEU A 157 -0.85 -7.77 19.98
CA LEU A 157 -1.73 -7.17 18.98
C LEU A 157 -0.94 -6.47 17.87
N GLY A 158 0.08 -5.68 18.24
CA GLY A 158 0.97 -5.04 17.26
C GLY A 158 1.74 -6.04 16.39
N ASP A 159 2.16 -7.19 16.96
CA ASP A 159 2.80 -8.25 16.19
C ASP A 159 1.87 -8.86 15.15
N MET A 160 0.56 -8.94 15.45
CA MET A 160 -0.47 -9.44 14.53
C MET A 160 -0.68 -8.45 13.39
N GLN A 161 -0.76 -7.15 13.69
CA GLN A 161 -0.96 -6.07 12.71
C GLN A 161 0.20 -5.96 11.73
N ALA A 162 1.45 -6.15 12.19
CA ALA A 162 2.63 -6.08 11.33
C ALA A 162 2.84 -7.32 10.43
N LYS A 163 2.12 -8.43 10.65
CA LYS A 163 2.35 -9.71 9.94
C LYS A 163 2.24 -9.57 8.41
N PRO A 164 1.23 -8.88 7.84
CA PRO A 164 1.13 -8.75 6.40
C PRO A 164 2.31 -8.03 5.77
N HIS A 165 2.65 -6.84 6.26
CA HIS A 165 3.81 -6.09 5.75
C HIS A 165 5.10 -6.91 5.90
N GLN A 166 5.30 -7.58 7.04
CA GLN A 166 6.42 -8.49 7.24
C GLN A 166 6.44 -9.65 6.23
N ARG A 167 5.29 -10.21 5.84
CA ARG A 167 5.26 -11.33 4.88
C ARG A 167 5.54 -10.87 3.46
N ILE A 168 4.90 -9.80 3.01
CA ILE A 168 4.99 -9.39 1.60
C ILE A 168 6.43 -9.02 1.21
N THR A 169 7.17 -8.42 2.15
CA THR A 169 8.60 -8.07 1.99
C THR A 169 9.56 -9.26 2.06
N LYS A 170 9.10 -10.45 2.48
CA LYS A 170 9.95 -11.67 2.54
C LYS A 170 10.04 -12.42 1.22
N TYR A 171 9.06 -12.29 0.32
CA TYR A 171 9.08 -13.03 -0.95
C TYR A 171 10.34 -12.78 -1.80
N PRO A 172 10.84 -11.53 -1.96
CA PRO A 172 12.11 -11.31 -2.65
C PRO A 172 13.29 -12.05 -2.00
N LEU A 173 13.33 -12.15 -0.67
CA LEU A 173 14.41 -12.81 0.04
C LEU A 173 14.36 -14.32 -0.14
N LEU A 174 13.16 -14.90 -0.06
CA LEU A 174 12.95 -16.34 -0.28
C LEU A 174 13.31 -16.74 -1.72
N LEU A 175 12.89 -15.96 -2.71
CA LEU A 175 13.23 -16.23 -4.12
C LEU A 175 14.72 -16.02 -4.40
N LYS A 176 15.38 -15.02 -3.78
CA LYS A 176 16.84 -14.83 -3.86
C LYS A 176 17.60 -16.03 -3.28
N ALA A 177 17.12 -16.60 -2.16
CA ALA A 177 17.73 -17.79 -1.57
C ALA A 177 17.65 -19.00 -2.52
N VAL A 178 16.50 -19.22 -3.16
CA VAL A 178 16.35 -20.28 -4.18
C VAL A 178 17.24 -20.03 -5.38
N LEU A 179 17.29 -18.79 -5.89
CA LEU A 179 18.14 -18.41 -7.03
C LEU A 179 19.62 -18.66 -6.77
N LYS A 180 20.12 -18.28 -5.58
CA LYS A 180 21.52 -18.45 -5.20
C LYS A 180 21.98 -19.91 -5.26
N GLU A 181 21.10 -20.83 -4.90
CA GLU A 181 21.38 -22.27 -4.82
C GLU A 181 21.02 -23.04 -6.11
N THR A 182 20.59 -22.34 -7.16
CA THR A 182 20.20 -22.92 -8.46
C THR A 182 21.33 -22.80 -9.48
N GLN A 183 21.66 -23.88 -10.18
CA GLN A 183 22.78 -23.90 -11.15
C GLN A 183 22.32 -23.82 -12.61
N GLU A 184 21.10 -24.28 -12.88
CA GLU A 184 20.53 -24.41 -14.21
C GLU A 184 20.23 -23.02 -14.82
N PRO A 185 20.85 -22.64 -15.95
CA PRO A 185 20.71 -21.28 -16.49
C PRO A 185 19.28 -20.90 -16.88
N HIS A 186 18.48 -21.87 -17.36
CA HIS A 186 17.08 -21.61 -17.70
C HIS A 186 16.22 -21.34 -16.45
N VAL A 187 16.42 -22.11 -15.36
CA VAL A 187 15.72 -21.90 -14.08
C VAL A 187 16.14 -20.59 -13.43
N GLN A 188 17.44 -20.25 -13.48
CA GLN A 188 17.91 -18.96 -12.99
C GLN A 188 17.26 -17.77 -13.72
N ARG A 189 17.06 -17.86 -15.04
CA ARG A 189 16.35 -16.83 -15.81
C ARG A 189 14.90 -16.67 -15.34
N ALA A 190 14.19 -17.78 -15.16
CA ALA A 190 12.82 -17.76 -14.63
C ALA A 190 12.75 -17.16 -13.23
N LEU A 191 13.65 -17.56 -12.32
CA LEU A 191 13.73 -17.00 -10.96
C LEU A 191 14.05 -15.50 -10.94
N ARG A 192 14.90 -15.01 -11.85
CA ARG A 192 15.13 -13.55 -12.01
C ARG A 192 13.86 -12.84 -12.49
N ALA A 193 13.12 -13.41 -13.44
CA ALA A 193 11.85 -12.84 -13.89
C ALA A 193 10.80 -12.79 -12.78
N MET A 194 10.65 -13.87 -12.01
CA MET A 194 9.81 -13.92 -10.81
C MET A 194 10.21 -12.84 -9.79
N LEU A 195 11.50 -12.70 -9.51
CA LEU A 195 12.02 -11.67 -8.61
C LEU A 195 11.69 -10.26 -9.09
N THR A 196 11.86 -9.97 -10.38
CA THR A 196 11.49 -8.68 -10.96
C THR A 196 10.00 -8.40 -10.78
N SER A 197 9.13 -9.37 -11.06
CA SER A 197 7.68 -9.26 -10.86
C SER A 197 7.32 -8.93 -9.41
N VAL A 198 7.89 -9.67 -8.45
CA VAL A 198 7.62 -9.46 -7.01
C VAL A 198 8.15 -8.11 -6.53
N ASN A 199 9.35 -7.69 -6.94
CA ASN A 199 9.90 -6.39 -6.53
C ASN A 199 9.09 -5.23 -7.14
N SER A 200 8.72 -5.33 -8.41
CA SER A 200 7.87 -4.33 -9.07
C SER A 200 6.52 -4.17 -8.36
N PHE A 201 5.96 -5.26 -7.83
CA PHE A 201 4.75 -5.16 -7.00
C PHE A 201 5.00 -4.42 -5.69
N LEU A 202 6.11 -4.69 -4.98
CA LEU A 202 6.46 -3.96 -3.75
C LEU A 202 6.68 -2.47 -4.02
N GLU A 203 7.32 -2.13 -5.14
CA GLU A 203 7.45 -0.74 -5.60
C GLU A 203 6.07 -0.12 -5.85
N SER A 204 5.16 -0.86 -6.50
CA SER A 204 3.79 -0.36 -6.75
C SER A 204 2.99 -0.07 -5.47
N ILE A 205 3.23 -0.81 -4.38
CA ILE A 205 2.63 -0.51 -3.07
C ILE A 205 3.14 0.85 -2.56
N ASN A 206 4.45 1.09 -2.66
CA ASN A 206 5.06 2.35 -2.26
C ASN A 206 4.52 3.53 -3.10
N ASP A 207 4.45 3.36 -4.41
CA ASP A 207 3.91 4.37 -5.33
C ASP A 207 2.44 4.68 -5.02
N PHE A 208 1.65 3.65 -4.68
CA PHE A 208 0.25 3.83 -4.27
C PHE A 208 0.12 4.61 -2.96
N MET A 209 0.97 4.33 -1.97
CA MET A 209 0.99 5.07 -0.71
C MET A 209 1.34 6.53 -0.95
N GLN A 210 2.41 6.80 -1.72
CA GLN A 210 2.80 8.16 -2.09
C GLN A 210 1.66 8.89 -2.81
N TYR A 211 1.01 8.25 -3.77
CA TYR A 211 -0.14 8.81 -4.47
C TYR A 211 -1.27 9.18 -3.49
N LYS A 212 -1.56 8.32 -2.50
CA LYS A 212 -2.59 8.59 -1.48
C LYS A 212 -2.24 9.76 -0.57
N ASP A 213 -0.98 9.87 -0.16
CA ASP A 213 -0.49 10.98 0.66
C ASP A 213 -0.56 12.30 -0.10
N GLU A 214 -0.19 12.29 -1.39
CA GLU A 214 -0.36 13.43 -2.28
C GLU A 214 -1.84 13.82 -2.38
N GLN A 215 -2.75 12.87 -2.65
CA GLN A 215 -4.20 13.14 -2.67
C GLN A 215 -4.72 13.75 -1.36
N LEU A 216 -4.26 13.27 -0.21
CA LEU A 216 -4.65 13.82 1.09
C LEU A 216 -4.12 15.24 1.30
N ALA A 217 -2.85 15.49 0.97
CA ALA A 217 -2.24 16.82 1.07
C ALA A 217 -2.97 17.85 0.22
N LEU A 218 -3.42 17.42 -0.97
CA LEU A 218 -4.20 18.24 -1.89
C LEU A 218 -5.60 18.52 -1.36
N TYR A 219 -6.28 17.51 -0.83
CA TYR A 219 -7.58 17.67 -0.19
C TYR A 219 -7.51 18.67 0.97
N ILE A 220 -6.53 18.52 1.87
CA ILE A 220 -6.31 19.46 2.99
C ILE A 220 -6.03 20.88 2.47
N SER A 221 -5.22 21.00 1.41
CA SER A 221 -4.93 22.30 0.80
C SER A 221 -6.18 22.93 0.20
N ALA A 222 -7.03 22.15 -0.47
CA ALA A 222 -8.31 22.60 -1.03
C ALA A 222 -9.29 23.10 0.05
N GLN A 223 -9.35 22.42 1.20
CA GLN A 223 -10.16 22.86 2.34
C GLN A 223 -9.70 24.20 2.93
N ARG A 224 -8.40 24.51 2.84
CA ARG A 224 -7.82 25.78 3.32
C ARG A 224 -8.09 26.96 2.36
N ILE A 225 -8.70 26.73 1.20
CA ILE A 225 -9.00 27.79 0.22
C ILE A 225 -10.23 28.59 0.66
N GLU A 226 -10.01 29.86 1.02
CA GLU A 226 -11.09 30.83 1.20
C GLU A 226 -11.61 31.30 -0.16
N GLY A 227 -12.94 31.46 -0.24
CA GLY A 227 -13.65 31.89 -1.44
C GLY A 227 -13.12 33.21 -2.01
N TYR A 228 -13.18 33.32 -3.33
CA TYR A 228 -12.97 34.55 -4.07
C TYR A 228 -14.32 35.28 -4.12
N GLU A 229 -14.50 36.36 -3.34
CA GLU A 229 -15.71 37.19 -3.42
C GLU A 229 -15.72 37.96 -4.75
N VAL A 230 -16.25 37.33 -5.79
CA VAL A 230 -16.76 38.01 -6.98
C VAL A 230 -18.18 37.52 -7.22
N GLU A 231 -19.11 38.47 -7.26
CA GLU A 231 -20.54 38.25 -7.51
C GLU A 231 -20.72 37.30 -8.71
N GLY A 232 -21.32 36.13 -8.47
CA GLY A 232 -21.66 35.15 -9.51
C GLY A 232 -20.69 33.98 -9.73
N ILE A 233 -19.47 33.99 -9.17
CA ILE A 233 -18.46 32.90 -9.36
C ILE A 233 -18.42 31.92 -8.17
N ASN A 234 -18.98 32.30 -7.02
CA ASN A 234 -18.96 31.50 -5.80
C ASN A 234 -19.66 30.13 -5.94
N GLU A 235 -20.72 30.01 -6.74
CA GLU A 235 -21.42 28.73 -6.92
C GLU A 235 -20.61 27.71 -7.74
N GLU A 236 -19.81 28.18 -8.70
CA GLU A 236 -18.94 27.33 -9.51
C GLU A 236 -17.69 26.91 -8.71
N ILE A 237 -17.13 27.79 -7.89
CA ILE A 237 -16.01 27.46 -6.99
C ILE A 237 -16.42 26.42 -5.94
N ASP A 238 -17.62 26.55 -5.36
CA ASP A 238 -18.13 25.57 -4.39
C ASP A 238 -18.46 24.21 -5.04
N LYS A 239 -18.80 24.17 -6.33
CA LYS A 239 -18.90 22.93 -7.12
C LYS A 239 -17.52 22.31 -7.39
N VAL A 240 -16.52 23.11 -7.81
CA VAL A 240 -15.14 22.65 -8.06
C VAL A 240 -14.50 22.09 -6.77
N LYS A 241 -14.71 22.76 -5.62
CA LYS A 241 -14.30 22.27 -4.28
C LYS A 241 -14.90 20.90 -3.93
N ARG A 242 -16.10 20.59 -4.43
CA ARG A 242 -16.86 19.37 -4.11
C ARG A 242 -16.68 18.24 -5.13
N TYR A 243 -16.38 18.56 -6.39
CA TYR A 243 -16.29 17.59 -7.49
C TYR A 243 -14.86 17.24 -7.92
N GLU A 244 -13.88 18.14 -7.78
CA GLU A 244 -12.55 17.95 -8.39
C GLU A 244 -11.40 17.69 -7.41
N ALA A 245 -11.63 17.74 -6.09
CA ALA A 245 -10.66 17.26 -5.10
C ALA A 245 -10.35 15.74 -5.23
N THR A 246 -11.02 15.06 -6.16
CA THR A 246 -10.92 13.63 -6.47
C THR A 246 -10.08 13.32 -7.72
N ARG A 247 -9.58 14.32 -8.44
CA ARG A 247 -8.73 14.11 -9.63
C ARG A 247 -7.57 15.10 -9.68
N ASN A 248 -6.37 14.55 -9.47
CA ASN A 248 -5.05 15.10 -9.81
C ASN A 248 -4.90 16.60 -9.53
N VAL A 249 -4.68 16.96 -8.27
CA VAL A 249 -4.22 18.31 -7.95
C VAL A 249 -2.68 18.34 -7.99
N TYR A 250 -2.06 19.24 -8.75
CA TYR A 250 -0.60 19.40 -8.73
C TYR A 250 -0.23 20.73 -8.05
N LEU A 251 0.68 20.65 -7.07
CA LEU A 251 1.21 21.79 -6.33
C LEU A 251 2.47 22.32 -7.03
N PHE A 252 2.42 23.56 -7.49
CA PHE A 252 3.60 24.28 -7.98
C PHE A 252 3.85 25.51 -7.11
N THR A 253 5.04 25.60 -6.53
CA THR A 253 5.53 26.82 -5.87
C THR A 253 6.40 27.57 -6.87
N HIS A 254 5.99 28.80 -7.24
CA HIS A 254 6.80 29.64 -8.12
C HIS A 254 6.90 31.06 -7.57
N ASN A 255 8.12 31.57 -7.48
CA ASN A 255 8.39 32.96 -7.09
C ASN A 255 8.14 33.88 -8.29
N VAL A 256 6.87 34.21 -8.55
CA VAL A 256 6.51 35.23 -9.53
C VAL A 256 6.42 36.58 -8.81
N LEU A 257 7.30 37.54 -9.18
CA LEU A 257 7.18 38.95 -8.79
C LEU A 257 7.18 39.22 -7.26
N GLN A 258 8.24 38.77 -6.55
CA GLN A 258 8.45 39.06 -5.11
C GLN A 258 7.34 38.58 -4.15
N THR A 259 6.42 37.71 -4.60
CA THR A 259 5.41 37.10 -3.75
C THR A 259 5.39 35.58 -3.97
N GLU A 260 5.43 34.81 -2.89
CA GLU A 260 5.29 33.36 -2.91
C GLU A 260 3.81 33.02 -3.16
N VAL A 261 3.52 32.42 -4.32
CA VAL A 261 2.19 32.00 -4.75
C VAL A 261 2.19 30.48 -4.88
N VAL A 262 1.13 29.85 -4.39
CA VAL A 262 0.87 28.41 -4.47
C VAL A 262 -0.16 28.20 -5.57
N ALA A 263 0.24 27.53 -6.65
CA ALA A 263 -0.65 27.14 -7.73
C ALA A 263 -1.22 25.74 -7.47
N LEU A 264 -2.53 25.59 -7.59
CA LEU A 264 -3.27 24.34 -7.43
C LEU A 264 -3.93 24.03 -8.78
N LEU A 265 -3.41 23.05 -9.49
CA LEU A 265 -3.90 22.62 -10.80
C LEU A 265 -4.93 21.50 -10.63
N PHE A 266 -6.20 21.72 -10.93
CA PHE A 266 -7.27 20.71 -10.95
C PHE A 266 -7.47 20.15 -12.38
N SER A 267 -8.46 19.28 -12.59
CA SER A 267 -8.70 18.66 -13.90
C SER A 267 -9.20 19.64 -14.96
N ASP A 268 -9.92 20.69 -14.58
CA ASP A 268 -10.46 21.69 -15.50
C ASP A 268 -9.96 23.13 -15.26
N VAL A 269 -9.33 23.38 -14.11
CA VAL A 269 -9.01 24.73 -13.62
C VAL A 269 -7.64 24.80 -12.93
N LEU A 270 -6.93 25.92 -13.10
CA LEU A 270 -5.78 26.30 -12.27
C LEU A 270 -6.17 27.42 -11.30
N LEU A 271 -5.95 27.19 -10.01
CA LEU A 271 -6.10 28.19 -8.96
C LEU A 271 -4.74 28.74 -8.55
N LEU A 272 -4.65 30.04 -8.36
CA LEU A 272 -3.47 30.70 -7.82
C LEU A 272 -3.81 31.26 -6.46
N THR A 273 -3.03 30.89 -5.45
CA THR A 273 -3.31 31.22 -4.07
C THR A 273 -2.10 31.81 -3.36
N LYS A 274 -2.33 32.64 -2.35
CA LYS A 274 -1.28 33.15 -1.46
C LYS A 274 -1.55 32.70 -0.04
N VAL A 275 -0.49 32.27 0.65
CA VAL A 275 -0.56 31.87 2.06
C VAL A 275 -0.85 33.12 2.92
N GLN A 276 -1.97 33.10 3.64
CA GLN A 276 -2.25 34.10 4.67
C GLN A 276 -1.56 33.70 5.97
N LYS A 277 -0.50 34.44 6.34
CA LYS A 277 0.33 34.18 7.54
C LYS A 277 -0.44 34.13 8.87
N LYS A 278 -1.65 34.70 8.95
CA LYS A 278 -2.45 34.76 10.19
C LYS A 278 -3.38 33.56 10.41
N ALA A 279 -3.65 32.73 9.41
CA ALA A 279 -4.68 31.69 9.50
C ALA A 279 -4.31 30.35 8.87
N GLU A 280 -3.09 30.20 8.32
CA GLU A 280 -2.70 29.06 7.46
C GLU A 280 -3.70 28.78 6.32
N ARG A 281 -4.44 29.81 5.90
CA ARG A 281 -5.42 29.74 4.81
C ARG A 281 -4.79 30.17 3.49
N LEU A 282 -5.26 29.57 2.40
CA LEU A 282 -4.89 29.93 1.05
C LEU A 282 -5.94 30.88 0.50
N LYS A 283 -5.54 32.13 0.18
CA LYS A 283 -6.45 33.08 -0.48
C LYS A 283 -6.25 33.01 -1.97
N VAL A 284 -7.33 32.78 -2.72
CA VAL A 284 -7.31 32.90 -4.19
C VAL A 284 -6.92 34.33 -4.57
N VAL A 285 -5.83 34.49 -5.32
CA VAL A 285 -5.30 35.80 -5.72
C VAL A 285 -5.75 36.25 -7.11
N ARG A 286 -6.27 35.32 -7.92
CA ARG A 286 -6.78 35.58 -9.27
C ARG A 286 -8.01 34.73 -9.57
N PRO A 287 -8.88 35.15 -10.49
CA PRO A 287 -9.94 34.30 -10.99
C PRO A 287 -9.41 32.91 -11.39
N PRO A 288 -10.16 31.84 -11.10
CA PRO A 288 -9.84 30.49 -11.58
C PRO A 288 -9.60 30.50 -13.09
N LEU A 289 -8.50 29.91 -13.53
CA LEU A 289 -8.12 29.91 -14.93
C LEU A 289 -8.51 28.55 -15.53
N ALA A 290 -9.46 28.52 -16.45
CA ALA A 290 -9.91 27.29 -17.10
C ALA A 290 -8.84 26.75 -18.06
N LEU A 291 -8.51 25.47 -17.95
CA LEU A 291 -7.41 24.84 -18.69
C LEU A 291 -7.69 24.72 -20.19
N ASP A 292 -8.95 24.58 -20.57
CA ASP A 292 -9.41 24.59 -21.98
C ASP A 292 -9.09 25.91 -22.70
N ARG A 293 -8.84 26.98 -21.94
CA ARG A 293 -8.53 28.33 -22.44
C ARG A 293 -7.06 28.71 -22.23
N MET A 294 -6.23 27.80 -21.73
CA MET A 294 -4.80 28.05 -21.51
C MET A 294 -3.93 27.49 -22.62
N ASN A 295 -2.87 28.23 -22.95
CA ASN A 295 -1.78 27.76 -23.79
C ASN A 295 -0.49 27.71 -22.96
N CYS A 296 0.07 26.52 -22.75
CA CYS A 296 1.36 26.36 -22.10
C CYS A 296 2.48 26.61 -23.11
N VAL A 297 3.32 27.62 -22.87
CA VAL A 297 4.47 27.91 -23.73
C VAL A 297 5.75 27.61 -22.94
N PRO A 298 6.61 26.69 -23.41
CA PRO A 298 7.91 26.47 -22.79
C PRO A 298 8.78 27.72 -22.96
N LEU A 299 9.27 28.26 -21.86
CA LEU A 299 10.20 29.39 -21.89
C LEU A 299 11.57 28.91 -22.37
N LYS A 300 12.16 29.63 -23.34
CA LYS A 300 13.57 29.46 -23.71
C LYS A 300 14.43 30.03 -22.59
N ASP A 301 15.42 29.26 -22.16
CA ASP A 301 16.38 29.66 -21.13
C ASP A 301 16.95 31.05 -21.42
N GLY A 302 16.74 32.00 -20.49
CA GLY A 302 17.31 33.34 -20.55
C GLY A 302 16.35 34.50 -20.86
N SER A 303 15.05 34.27 -21.08
CA SER A 303 14.08 35.36 -21.24
C SER A 303 13.25 35.57 -19.96
N GLY A 304 13.47 36.70 -19.26
CA GLY A 304 12.62 37.14 -18.15
C GLY A 304 11.21 37.54 -18.63
N PRO A 305 10.23 37.65 -17.73
CA PRO A 305 8.84 37.88 -18.12
C PRO A 305 8.66 39.30 -18.68
N SER A 306 8.32 39.39 -19.97
CA SER A 306 7.86 40.62 -20.61
C SER A 306 6.50 41.02 -20.01
N ARG A 307 6.39 42.27 -19.54
CA ARG A 307 5.26 42.85 -18.77
C ARG A 307 3.87 42.79 -19.42
N ASN A 308 3.73 42.27 -20.65
CA ASN A 308 2.49 42.36 -21.43
C ASN A 308 1.85 41.01 -21.81
N HIS A 309 2.37 39.88 -21.33
CA HIS A 309 1.71 38.58 -21.50
C HIS A 309 1.63 37.82 -20.18
N GLU A 310 0.44 37.32 -19.86
CA GLU A 310 0.22 36.38 -18.76
C GLU A 310 0.83 35.02 -19.14
N SER A 311 2.15 34.90 -19.05
CA SER A 311 2.88 33.66 -19.28
C SER A 311 3.18 32.98 -17.95
N PHE A 312 2.59 31.79 -17.75
CA PHE A 312 2.92 30.90 -16.64
C PHE A 312 4.18 30.08 -16.97
N VAL A 313 5.16 30.12 -16.07
CA VAL A 313 6.43 29.40 -16.19
C VAL A 313 6.24 27.97 -15.66
N SER A 314 6.20 26.97 -16.54
CA SER A 314 6.26 25.57 -16.15
C SER A 314 7.66 25.00 -16.42
N ARG A 315 8.39 24.59 -15.37
CA ARG A 315 9.48 23.61 -15.49
C ARG A 315 8.87 22.23 -15.34
N PHE A 316 8.52 21.59 -16.45
CA PHE A 316 8.26 20.15 -16.44
C PHE A 316 9.60 19.40 -16.45
N PRO A 317 9.78 18.34 -15.64
CA PRO A 317 10.78 17.33 -15.94
C PRO A 317 10.38 16.66 -17.26
N GLN A 318 11.26 16.68 -18.26
CA GLN A 318 11.06 15.91 -19.47
C GLN A 318 11.13 14.42 -19.10
N THR A 319 9.98 13.74 -19.12
CA THR A 319 9.93 12.29 -19.14
C THR A 319 10.18 11.80 -20.56
N HIS A 320 11.25 11.03 -20.73
CA HIS A 320 11.54 10.25 -21.93
C HIS A 320 10.71 8.97 -21.99
#